data_AF-A0A967JZ02-F1
#
_entry.id   AF-A0A967JZ02-F1
#
_cell.length_a   1.000
_cell.length_b   1.000
_cell.length_c   1.000
_cell.angle_alpha   90.00
_cell.angle_beta   90.00
_cell.angle_gamma   90.00
#
_symmetry.space_group_name_H-M   'P 1'
#
loop_
_entity.id
_entity.type
_entity.pdbx_description
1 polymer ?
#
loop_
_entity_poly.entity_id
_entity_poly.type
_entity_poly.pdbx_seq_one_letter_code
_entity_poly.pdbx_strand_id
1 'polypeptide(L)'
;ILREVKLIAAEDTRRTKKLLAAYDIKTPLTSYHSHSRKTKVNRIIQVLTSQDVALVSDAGMPGVSDPGYELVKAAVEANIPVVPIPGPSVIVTALAVSALPASKFLYLGF
;
A
#
# COMPACT_ATOMS: atom_id res chain seq x y z
N ILE A 1 -1.40 10.20 9.37
CA ILE A 1 -0.73 9.53 8.21
C ILE A 1 -1.19 10.05 6.84
N LEU A 2 -2.35 9.63 6.28
CA LEU A 2 -2.69 10.01 4.89
C LEU A 2 -2.81 11.53 4.65
N ARG A 3 -3.08 12.32 5.69
CA ARG A 3 -3.05 13.80 5.66
C ARG A 3 -1.66 14.42 5.76
N GLU A 4 -0.69 13.69 6.28
CA GLU A 4 0.64 14.18 6.65
C GLU A 4 1.70 13.85 5.60
N VAL A 5 1.57 12.72 4.90
CA VAL A 5 2.51 12.32 3.85
C VAL A 5 2.45 13.29 2.67
N LYS A 6 3.58 13.44 1.96
CA LYS A 6 3.65 14.35 0.81
C LYS A 6 2.91 13.82 -0.41
N LEU A 7 2.81 12.50 -0.55
CA LEU A 7 2.24 11.81 -1.71
C LEU A 7 1.59 10.49 -1.29
N ILE A 8 0.50 10.13 -1.96
CA ILE A 8 -0.11 8.80 -1.84
C ILE A 8 0.07 8.05 -3.16
N ALA A 9 0.78 6.93 -3.14
CA ALA A 9 0.86 5.98 -4.24
C ALA A 9 -0.32 5.01 -4.13
N ALA A 10 -1.22 5.02 -5.12
CA ALA A 10 -2.46 4.27 -5.09
C ALA A 10 -2.61 3.38 -6.32
N GLU A 11 -3.14 2.18 -6.12
CA GLU A 11 -3.47 1.23 -7.19
C GLU A 11 -4.47 1.82 -8.20
N ASP A 12 -5.70 2.13 -7.76
CA ASP A 12 -6.65 2.98 -8.50
C ASP A 12 -6.82 4.34 -7.80
N THR A 13 -6.31 5.39 -8.45
CA THR A 13 -6.43 6.76 -7.97
C THR A 13 -7.87 7.26 -7.98
N ARG A 14 -8.75 6.75 -8.85
CA ARG A 14 -10.16 7.14 -8.92
C ARG A 14 -10.92 6.61 -7.71
N ARG A 15 -10.65 5.37 -7.30
CA ARG A 15 -11.22 4.75 -6.10
C ARG A 15 -10.69 5.43 -4.85
N THR A 16 -9.37 5.58 -4.76
CA THR A 16 -8.72 6.23 -3.61
C THR A 16 -9.16 7.68 -3.47
N LYS A 17 -9.36 8.43 -4.57
CA LYS A 17 -9.86 9.82 -4.51
C LYS A 17 -11.23 9.93 -3.84
N LYS A 18 -12.13 8.94 -4.01
CA LYS A 18 -13.43 8.91 -3.31
C LYS A 18 -13.24 8.75 -1.80
N LEU A 19 -12.34 7.85 -1.39
CA LEU A 19 -11.96 7.68 0.02
C LEU A 19 -11.40 8.99 0.59
N LEU A 20 -10.41 9.58 -0.06
CA LEU A 20 -9.80 10.83 0.40
C LEU A 20 -10.85 11.96 0.51
N ALA A 21 -11.75 12.08 -0.47
CA ALA A 21 -12.82 13.08 -0.44
C ALA A 21 -13.79 12.88 0.73
N ALA A 22 -14.18 11.64 1.04
CA ALA A 22 -15.07 11.32 2.17
C ALA A 22 -14.47 11.73 3.52
N TYR A 23 -13.14 11.80 3.61
CA TYR A 23 -12.42 12.24 4.80
C TYR A 23 -11.81 13.65 4.64
N ASP A 24 -12.14 14.43 3.61
CA ASP A 24 -11.50 15.75 3.34
C ASP A 24 -9.95 15.72 3.39
N ILE A 25 -9.35 14.70 2.78
CA ILE A 25 -7.89 14.56 2.64
C ILE A 25 -7.48 15.12 1.28
N LYS A 26 -6.56 16.09 1.29
CA LYS A 26 -6.12 16.84 0.08
C LYS A 26 -4.76 16.41 -0.46
N THR A 27 -4.15 15.40 0.16
CA THR A 27 -2.84 14.87 -0.22
C THR A 27 -2.86 14.39 -1.68
N PRO A 28 -1.85 14.77 -2.49
CA PRO A 28 -1.83 14.41 -3.91
C PRO A 28 -1.67 12.90 -4.11
N LEU A 29 -2.26 12.40 -5.19
CA LEU A 29 -2.23 10.99 -5.60
C LEU A 29 -1.28 10.79 -6.79
N THR A 30 -0.59 9.66 -6.81
CA THR A 30 0.03 9.08 -8.01
C THR A 30 -0.47 7.67 -8.21
N SER A 31 -0.68 7.27 -9.47
CA SER A 31 -0.96 5.86 -9.77
C SER A 31 0.27 4.99 -9.54
N TYR A 32 0.04 3.82 -8.94
CA TYR A 32 0.99 2.74 -8.75
C TYR A 32 0.25 1.39 -8.71
N HIS A 33 0.16 0.74 -9.88
CA HIS A 33 -0.46 -0.58 -10.05
C HIS A 33 0.56 -1.64 -10.51
N SER A 34 0.17 -2.90 -10.69
CA SER A 34 1.05 -4.04 -11.03
C SER A 34 1.88 -3.83 -12.31
N HIS A 35 1.26 -3.22 -13.33
CA HIS A 35 1.94 -2.85 -14.59
C HIS A 35 2.74 -1.54 -14.53
N SER A 36 3.00 -0.99 -13.34
CA SER A 36 3.78 0.24 -13.22
C SER A 36 5.20 0.01 -13.69
N ARG A 37 5.64 0.85 -14.63
CA ARG A 37 7.02 0.80 -15.13
C ARG A 37 8.01 1.09 -14.01
N LYS A 38 9.23 0.55 -14.11
CA LYS A 38 10.35 0.83 -13.20
C LYS A 38 10.60 2.34 -13.02
N THR A 39 10.34 3.14 -14.04
CA THR A 39 10.42 4.62 -13.98
C THR A 39 9.48 5.22 -12.93
N LYS A 40 8.30 4.63 -12.71
CA LYS A 40 7.36 5.07 -11.67
C LYS A 40 7.91 4.76 -10.27
N VAL A 41 8.47 3.57 -10.06
CA VAL A 41 9.15 3.21 -8.80
C VAL A 41 10.26 4.21 -8.50
N ASN A 42 11.15 4.46 -9.47
CA ASN A 42 12.26 5.40 -9.30
C ASN A 42 11.78 6.82 -8.93
N ARG A 43 10.68 7.29 -9.54
CA ARG A 43 10.08 8.59 -9.21
C ARG A 43 9.57 8.62 -7.77
N ILE A 44 8.96 7.55 -7.28
CA ILE A 44 8.48 7.47 -5.90
C ILE A 44 9.67 7.42 -4.93
N ILE A 45 10.69 6.63 -5.23
CA ILE A 45 11.94 6.57 -4.45
C ILE A 45 12.61 7.94 -4.37
N GLN A 46 12.62 8.71 -5.47
CA GLN A 46 13.14 10.07 -5.46
C GLN A 46 12.39 10.98 -4.48
N VAL A 47 11.06 10.88 -4.39
CA VAL A 47 10.28 11.63 -3.39
C VAL A 47 10.65 11.20 -1.96
N LEU A 48 10.78 9.88 -1.75
CA LEU A 48 11.15 9.28 -0.47
C LEU A 48 12.53 9.69 0.07
N THR A 49 13.39 10.31 -0.75
CA THR A 49 14.68 10.86 -0.29
C THR A 49 14.55 12.04 0.68
N SER A 50 13.40 12.73 0.68
CA SER A 50 13.20 13.95 1.48
C SER A 50 11.81 14.11 2.07
N GLN A 51 10.88 13.21 1.73
CA GLN A 51 9.47 13.33 2.07
C GLN A 51 8.82 11.96 2.23
N ASP A 52 7.78 11.85 3.04
CA ASP A 52 7.07 10.59 3.22
C ASP A 52 6.06 10.32 2.09
N VAL A 53 5.93 9.03 1.74
CA VAL A 53 4.93 8.53 0.78
C VAL A 53 4.13 7.41 1.42
N ALA A 54 2.80 7.49 1.35
CA ALA A 54 1.94 6.36 1.71
C ALA A 54 1.65 5.49 0.49
N LEU A 55 1.68 4.17 0.66
CA LEU A 55 1.22 3.20 -0.32
C LEU A 55 -0.16 2.68 0.10
N VAL A 56 -1.11 2.67 -0.84
CA VAL A 56 -2.45 2.12 -0.64
C VAL A 56 -2.85 1.23 -1.83
N SER A 57 -3.57 0.15 -1.54
CA SER A 57 -4.24 -0.68 -2.55
C SER A 57 -5.73 -0.36 -2.59
N ASP A 58 -6.44 -0.98 -3.53
CA ASP A 58 -7.87 -0.80 -3.69
C ASP A 58 -8.69 -1.23 -2.45
N ALA A 59 -8.19 -2.23 -1.71
CA ALA A 59 -8.74 -2.66 -0.44
C ALA A 59 -7.73 -3.50 0.35
N GLY A 60 -7.73 -3.35 1.68
CA GLY A 60 -7.00 -4.25 2.57
C GLY A 60 -5.53 -3.87 2.78
N MET A 61 -4.63 -4.84 2.63
CA MET A 61 -3.21 -4.73 2.95
C MET A 61 -2.36 -4.64 1.67
N PRO A 62 -1.77 -3.47 1.35
CA PRO A 62 -0.93 -3.32 0.17
C PRO A 62 0.28 -4.26 0.19
N GLY A 63 0.68 -4.78 -0.98
CA GLY A 63 1.88 -5.59 -1.15
C GLY A 63 1.73 -7.10 -0.86
N VAL A 64 0.54 -7.58 -0.48
CA VAL A 64 0.27 -9.03 -0.33
C VAL A 64 -0.26 -9.63 -1.63
N SER A 65 -1.47 -9.24 -2.03
CA SER A 65 -2.09 -9.61 -3.32
C SER A 65 -2.07 -8.44 -4.30
N ASP A 66 -1.79 -7.25 -3.78
CA ASP A 66 -1.85 -5.99 -4.48
C ASP A 66 -0.42 -5.48 -4.78
N PRO A 67 -0.28 -4.49 -5.68
CA PRO A 67 1.00 -3.84 -5.95
C PRO A 67 1.65 -3.28 -4.68
N GLY A 68 2.97 -3.43 -4.56
CA GLY A 68 3.71 -2.90 -3.41
C GLY A 68 5.09 -3.48 -3.23
N TYR A 69 5.24 -4.78 -3.52
CA TYR A 69 6.51 -5.51 -3.32
C TYR A 69 7.72 -4.79 -3.95
N GLU A 70 7.62 -4.43 -5.23
CA GLU A 70 8.74 -3.78 -5.94
C GLU A 70 9.11 -2.41 -5.34
N LEU A 71 8.13 -1.65 -4.84
CA LEU A 71 8.39 -0.37 -4.19
C LEU A 71 9.03 -0.55 -2.81
N VAL A 72 8.53 -1.51 -2.02
CA VAL A 72 9.11 -1.85 -0.71
C VAL A 72 10.54 -2.35 -0.87
N LYS A 73 10.78 -3.24 -1.84
CA LYS A 73 12.12 -3.73 -2.17
C LYS A 73 13.06 -2.59 -2.53
N ALA A 74 12.66 -1.70 -3.44
CA ALA A 74 13.47 -0.55 -3.83
C ALA A 74 13.73 0.42 -2.67
N ALA A 75 12.77 0.61 -1.77
CA ALA A 75 12.95 1.44 -0.57
C ALA A 75 13.98 0.82 0.38
N VAL A 76 13.90 -0.48 0.63
CA VAL A 76 14.88 -1.22 1.45
C VAL A 76 16.28 -1.16 0.84
N GLU A 77 16.42 -1.39 -0.47
CA GLU A 77 17.69 -1.28 -1.19
C GLU A 77 18.29 0.14 -1.11
N ALA A 78 17.44 1.16 -0.99
CA ALA A 78 17.85 2.56 -0.82
C ALA A 78 18.03 2.98 0.65
N ASN A 79 17.95 2.05 1.61
CA ASN A 79 17.99 2.32 3.07
C ASN A 79 16.91 3.29 3.56
N ILE A 80 15.74 3.29 2.90
CA ILE A 80 14.59 4.10 3.28
C ILE A 80 13.71 3.28 4.24
N PRO A 81 13.35 3.81 5.42
CA PRO A 81 12.46 3.10 6.35
C PRO A 81 11.10 2.79 5.74
N VAL A 82 10.65 1.55 5.89
CA VAL A 82 9.30 1.12 5.52
C VAL A 82 8.52 0.85 6.80
N VAL A 83 7.48 1.65 7.05
CA VAL A 83 6.67 1.57 8.26
C VAL A 83 5.31 0.95 7.93
N PRO A 84 5.03 -0.29 8.36
CA PRO A 84 3.72 -0.90 8.14
C PRO A 84 2.67 -0.28 9.08
N ILE A 85 1.48 -0.01 8.55
CA ILE A 85 0.33 0.44 9.33
C ILE A 85 -0.65 -0.73 9.47
N PRO A 86 -0.88 -1.25 10.69
CA PRO A 86 -1.86 -2.30 10.90
C PRO A 86 -3.24 -1.88 10.38
N GLY A 87 -3.92 -2.77 9.67
CA GLY A 87 -5.18 -2.44 9.01
C GLY A 87 -5.95 -3.68 8.54
N PRO A 88 -7.07 -3.46 7.82
CA PRO A 88 -7.92 -4.53 7.34
C PRO A 88 -7.17 -5.52 6.44
N SER A 89 -7.39 -6.82 6.64
CA SER A 89 -6.92 -7.87 5.74
C SER A 89 -7.94 -8.98 5.68
N VAL A 90 -8.39 -9.32 4.47
CA VAL A 90 -9.40 -10.36 4.25
C VAL A 90 -8.92 -11.73 4.76
N ILE A 91 -7.61 -12.00 4.68
CA ILE A 91 -7.00 -13.28 5.05
C ILE A 91 -7.23 -13.57 6.54
N VAL A 92 -6.76 -12.67 7.41
CA VAL A 92 -6.89 -12.83 8.87
C VAL A 92 -8.33 -12.64 9.35
N THR A 93 -9.09 -11.77 8.67
CA THR A 93 -10.51 -11.55 9.00
C THR A 93 -11.33 -12.81 8.74
N ALA A 94 -11.17 -13.44 7.58
CA ALA A 94 -11.88 -14.68 7.25
C ALA A 94 -11.43 -15.84 8.16
N LEU A 95 -10.12 -15.98 8.41
CA LEU A 95 -9.60 -17.01 9.30
C LEU A 95 -10.18 -16.88 10.71
N ALA A 96 -10.26 -15.66 11.25
CA ALA A 96 -10.77 -15.41 12.61
C ALA A 96 -12.22 -15.87 12.83
N VAL A 97 -13.05 -15.89 11.79
CA VAL A 97 -14.47 -16.31 11.86
C VAL A 97 -14.73 -17.67 11.22
N SER A 98 -13.69 -18.35 10.72
CA SER A 98 -13.82 -19.60 9.95
C SER A 98 -14.17 -20.84 10.79
N ALA A 99 -14.08 -20.75 12.12
CA ALA A 99 -14.09 -21.90 13.04
C ALA A 99 -13.00 -22.96 12.75
N LEU A 100 -11.93 -22.60 12.02
CA LEU A 100 -10.75 -23.43 11.80
C LEU A 100 -9.62 -23.05 12.78
N PRO A 101 -8.66 -23.97 13.04
CA PRO A 101 -7.46 -23.64 13.81
C PRO A 101 -6.68 -22.46 13.18
N ALA A 102 -6.51 -21.37 13.94
CA ALA A 102 -5.88 -20.13 13.45
C ALA A 102 -4.42 -19.94 13.92
N SER A 103 -3.86 -20.89 14.68
CA SER A 103 -2.49 -20.79 15.22
C SER A 103 -1.41 -20.90 14.15
N LYS A 104 -1.69 -21.62 13.06
CA LYS A 104 -0.84 -21.74 11.87
C LYS A 104 -1.73 -21.87 10.66
N PHE A 105 -1.48 -21.06 9.65
CA PHE A 105 -2.21 -21.10 8.37
C PHE A 105 -1.26 -20.80 7.22
N LEU A 106 -1.63 -21.23 6.03
CA LEU A 106 -0.91 -20.97 4.78
C LEU A 106 -1.79 -20.13 3.87
N TYR A 107 -1.26 -19.00 3.41
CA TYR A 107 -1.88 -18.20 2.36
C TYR A 107 -1.21 -18.51 1.02
N LEU A 108 -2.00 -18.90 0.02
CA LEU A 108 -1.51 -19.33 -1.30
C LEU A 108 -1.81 -18.37 -2.45
N GLY A 109 -2.47 -17.24 -2.17
CA GLY A 109 -2.88 -16.34 -3.26
C GLY A 109 -4.07 -16.83 -4.06
N PHE A 110 -4.17 -16.29 -5.28
CA PHE A 110 -5.10 -16.69 -6.33
C PHE A 110 -4.32 -17.30 -7.49
#